data_AF-A0A0N0AJQ2-F1
#
_entry.id   AF-A0A0N0AJQ2-F1
#
_cell.length_a   1.000
_cell.length_b   1.000
_cell.length_c   1.000
_cell.angle_alpha   90.00
_cell.angle_beta   90.00
_cell.angle_gamma   90.00
#
_symmetry.space_group_name_H-M   'P 1'
#
loop_
_entity.id
_entity.type
_entity.pdbx_description
1 polymer ?
#
loop_
_entity_poly.entity_id
_entity_poly.type
_entity_poly.pdbx_seq_one_letter_code
_entity_poly.pdbx_strand_id
1 'polypeptide(L)'
;MTPHRAEAQPLAQASALPGVRIGAADDAVVLEPEGTASGTGVVFYPGARVEAEAYAASWAPVVEATGATVVIPRMPLHLAVLDPDRADAAVAEHGAGVRRWYLGGHSLGGAMAAAHAGGEPAFPVAGVVLWGSYATEGAGLADRNDLAVLSVSGSEDGLSDPAAIDANRGHLPEDAVTVEIDGMNHAQFGAYGDQFGDGTARIDAPAARSALAETVIAFLEQH
;
A
#
# COMPACT_ATOMS: atom_id res chain seq x y z
N MET A 1 1.41 23.57 -0.81
CA MET A 1 1.83 23.03 0.49
C MET A 1 2.83 21.91 0.25
N THR A 2 3.90 21.80 1.04
CA THR A 2 4.92 20.76 0.88
C THR A 2 4.35 19.39 1.30
N PRO A 3 4.60 18.29 0.55
CA PRO A 3 4.26 16.94 0.98
C PRO A 3 5.16 16.47 2.13
N HIS A 4 4.71 15.46 2.87
CA HIS A 4 5.56 14.65 3.74
C HIS A 4 6.56 13.88 2.88
N ARG A 5 7.84 14.02 3.22
CA ARG A 5 8.94 13.42 2.47
C ARG A 5 9.40 12.13 3.11
N ALA A 6 9.94 11.24 2.30
CA ALA A 6 10.62 10.06 2.82
C ALA A 6 11.73 10.44 3.80
N GLU A 7 11.80 9.74 4.93
CA GLU A 7 12.93 9.83 5.84
C GLU A 7 14.18 9.25 5.18
N ALA A 8 15.29 10.01 5.24
CA ALA A 8 16.50 9.66 4.50
C ALA A 8 17.11 8.32 4.94
N GLN A 9 17.10 8.01 6.25
CA GLN A 9 17.70 6.79 6.77
C GLN A 9 16.91 5.53 6.38
N PRO A 10 15.58 5.43 6.62
CA PRO A 10 14.79 4.29 6.16
C PRO A 10 14.86 4.06 4.65
N LEU A 11 14.82 5.15 3.85
CA LEU A 11 14.95 5.04 2.40
C LEU A 11 16.33 4.50 2.00
N ALA A 12 17.42 4.99 2.61
CA ALA A 12 18.77 4.50 2.35
C ALA A 12 18.94 3.03 2.75
N GLN A 13 18.32 2.59 3.86
CA GLN A 13 18.32 1.19 4.29
C GLN A 13 17.57 0.31 3.29
N ALA A 14 16.41 0.75 2.80
CA ALA A 14 15.63 0.05 1.78
C ALA A 14 16.41 -0.09 0.47
N SER A 15 17.06 0.98 0.00
CA SER A 15 17.88 0.96 -1.21
C SER A 15 19.16 0.13 -1.09
N ALA A 16 19.60 -0.17 0.14
CA ALA A 16 20.75 -1.03 0.41
C ALA A 16 20.35 -2.48 0.71
N LEU A 17 19.05 -2.81 0.72
CA LEU A 17 18.56 -4.15 0.98
C LEU A 17 18.96 -5.10 -0.18
N PRO A 18 19.76 -6.14 0.08
CA PRO A 18 20.14 -7.08 -0.98
C PRO A 18 18.92 -7.77 -1.58
N GLY A 19 18.93 -8.02 -2.90
CA GLY A 19 17.84 -8.73 -3.57
C GLY A 19 16.67 -7.84 -3.99
N VAL A 20 16.70 -6.53 -3.67
CA VAL A 20 15.69 -5.56 -4.06
C VAL A 20 16.34 -4.38 -4.76
N ARG A 21 15.83 -4.06 -5.94
CA ARG A 21 16.20 -2.86 -6.69
C ARG A 21 15.07 -1.83 -6.56
N ILE A 22 15.42 -0.64 -6.08
CA ILE A 22 14.51 0.49 -5.97
C ILE A 22 14.88 1.52 -7.05
N GLY A 23 14.01 1.70 -8.03
CA GLY A 23 14.11 2.70 -9.08
C GLY A 23 13.17 3.88 -8.83
N ALA A 24 13.67 5.10 -9.03
CA ALA A 24 12.84 6.30 -9.07
C ALA A 24 12.68 6.75 -10.53
N ALA A 25 11.47 6.59 -11.07
CA ALA A 25 11.07 7.17 -12.33
C ALA A 25 10.42 8.55 -12.10
N ASP A 26 10.21 9.28 -13.20
CA ASP A 26 9.55 10.60 -13.17
C ASP A 26 8.09 10.49 -12.68
N ASP A 27 7.46 9.34 -12.88
CA ASP A 27 6.05 9.08 -12.65
C ASP A 27 5.76 8.06 -11.52
N ALA A 28 6.77 7.32 -11.05
CA ALA A 28 6.61 6.30 -10.00
C ALA A 28 7.91 6.01 -9.24
N VAL A 29 7.77 5.39 -8.06
CA VAL A 29 8.83 4.61 -7.41
C VAL A 29 8.54 3.14 -7.65
N VAL A 30 9.51 2.41 -8.19
CA VAL A 30 9.36 1.00 -8.58
C VAL A 30 10.33 0.16 -7.78
N LEU A 31 9.82 -0.86 -7.08
CA LEU A 31 10.61 -1.84 -6.36
C LEU A 31 10.47 -3.18 -7.08
N GLU A 32 11.61 -3.77 -7.45
CA GLU A 32 11.67 -5.03 -8.18
C GLU A 32 12.66 -5.98 -7.51
N PRO A 33 12.41 -7.30 -7.53
CA PRO A 33 13.41 -8.25 -7.07
C PRO A 33 14.59 -8.28 -8.04
N GLU A 34 15.80 -8.38 -7.51
CA GLU A 34 17.00 -8.65 -8.31
C GLU A 34 17.12 -10.15 -8.67
N GLY A 35 16.37 -11.01 -7.98
CA GLY A 35 16.30 -12.45 -8.19
C GLY A 35 15.18 -12.88 -9.13
N THR A 36 14.56 -14.02 -8.83
CA THR A 36 13.43 -14.53 -9.62
C THR A 36 12.16 -13.77 -9.26
N ALA A 37 11.61 -13.03 -10.21
CA ALA A 37 10.31 -12.40 -10.05
C ALA A 37 9.19 -13.47 -9.96
N SER A 38 8.27 -13.31 -9.01
CA SER A 38 7.13 -14.21 -8.82
C SER A 38 6.08 -14.08 -9.92
N GLY A 39 6.09 -12.95 -10.65
CA GLY A 39 5.02 -12.56 -11.56
C GLY A 39 3.80 -11.98 -10.85
N THR A 40 3.89 -11.74 -9.54
CA THR A 40 2.94 -10.93 -8.77
C THR A 40 3.39 -9.48 -8.76
N GLY A 41 2.45 -8.55 -8.86
CA GLY A 41 2.72 -7.14 -8.68
C GLY A 41 1.67 -6.43 -7.84
N VAL A 42 2.08 -5.32 -7.24
CA VAL A 42 1.21 -4.45 -6.46
C VAL A 42 1.35 -3.03 -7.01
N VAL A 43 0.24 -2.41 -7.40
CA VAL A 43 0.20 -0.94 -7.52
C VAL A 43 -0.24 -0.39 -6.18
N PHE A 44 0.55 0.50 -5.58
CA PHE A 44 0.29 1.03 -4.25
C PHE A 44 0.16 2.55 -4.25
N TYR A 45 -1.03 3.06 -3.94
CA TYR A 45 -1.32 4.49 -3.94
C TYR A 45 -0.85 5.16 -2.64
N PRO A 46 -0.01 6.21 -2.74
CA PRO A 46 0.40 7.00 -1.60
C PRO A 46 -0.78 7.65 -0.86
N GLY A 47 -0.64 7.81 0.45
CA GLY A 47 -1.52 8.63 1.27
C GLY A 47 -1.48 10.11 0.90
N ALA A 48 -2.50 10.85 1.32
CA ALA A 48 -2.67 12.26 0.98
C ALA A 48 -1.44 13.08 1.41
N ARG A 49 -0.84 13.78 0.45
CA ARG A 49 0.32 14.63 0.65
C ARG A 49 1.57 13.88 1.12
N VAL A 50 1.74 12.61 0.77
CA VAL A 50 2.96 11.84 1.04
C VAL A 50 3.69 11.52 -0.26
N GLU A 51 5.01 11.66 -0.28
CA GLU A 51 5.86 11.26 -1.41
C GLU A 51 5.86 9.72 -1.59
N ALA A 52 5.94 9.24 -2.84
CA ALA A 52 5.93 7.81 -3.16
C ALA A 52 7.10 7.07 -2.50
N GLU A 53 8.27 7.72 -2.42
CA GLU A 53 9.49 7.20 -1.80
C GLU A 53 9.29 6.82 -0.32
N ALA A 54 8.34 7.44 0.37
CA ALA A 54 8.12 7.19 1.79
C ALA A 54 7.66 5.75 2.07
N TYR A 55 7.12 5.05 1.08
CA TYR A 55 6.64 3.68 1.22
C TYR A 55 7.70 2.63 0.83
N ALA A 56 8.83 3.06 0.27
CA ALA A 56 9.88 2.15 -0.17
C ALA A 56 10.42 1.28 0.97
N ALA A 57 10.60 1.86 2.16
CA ALA A 57 11.08 1.13 3.34
C ALA A 57 10.07 0.10 3.88
N SER A 58 8.78 0.31 3.68
CA SER A 58 7.73 -0.64 4.08
C SER A 58 7.59 -1.79 3.07
N TRP A 59 7.76 -1.51 1.77
CA TRP A 59 7.62 -2.50 0.71
C TRP A 59 8.88 -3.32 0.41
N ALA A 60 10.08 -2.77 0.64
CA ALA A 60 11.34 -3.47 0.37
C ALA A 60 11.41 -4.89 0.99
N PRO A 61 11.12 -5.13 2.29
CA PRO A 61 11.13 -6.48 2.85
C PRO A 61 10.09 -7.41 2.22
N VAL A 62 8.94 -6.87 1.78
CA VAL A 62 7.91 -7.67 1.08
C VAL A 62 8.42 -8.12 -0.29
N VAL A 63 9.06 -7.22 -1.04
CA VAL A 63 9.66 -7.52 -2.35
C VAL A 63 10.78 -8.55 -2.22
N GLU A 64 11.64 -8.40 -1.21
CA GLU A 64 12.73 -9.34 -0.92
C GLU A 64 12.23 -10.75 -0.67
N ALA A 65 11.20 -10.90 0.18
CA ALA A 65 10.66 -12.20 0.56
C ALA A 65 9.83 -12.86 -0.55
N THR A 66 9.01 -12.09 -1.26
CA THR A 66 8.00 -12.64 -2.19
C THR A 66 8.42 -12.63 -3.65
N GLY A 67 9.43 -11.84 -4.00
CA GLY A 67 9.76 -11.57 -5.40
C GLY A 67 8.68 -10.81 -6.18
N ALA A 68 7.76 -10.11 -5.50
CA ALA A 68 6.74 -9.29 -6.14
C ALA A 68 7.33 -7.97 -6.68
N THR A 69 6.75 -7.42 -7.74
CA THR A 69 7.05 -6.06 -8.22
C THR A 69 6.08 -5.07 -7.58
N VAL A 70 6.57 -3.98 -6.98
CA VAL A 70 5.72 -2.93 -6.41
C VAL A 70 5.91 -1.63 -7.19
N VAL A 71 4.80 -1.05 -7.65
CA VAL A 71 4.77 0.23 -8.36
C VAL A 71 4.01 1.24 -7.51
N ILE A 72 4.67 2.30 -7.11
CA ILE A 72 4.12 3.37 -6.27
C ILE A 72 4.02 4.63 -7.13
N PRO A 73 2.88 4.86 -7.82
CA PRO A 73 2.75 6.00 -8.71
C PRO A 73 2.81 7.32 -7.95
N ARG A 74 3.43 8.33 -8.58
CA ARG A 74 3.42 9.71 -8.12
C ARG A 74 2.08 10.34 -8.50
N MET A 75 1.30 10.70 -7.49
CA MET A 75 -0.01 11.30 -7.70
C MET A 75 0.11 12.81 -7.99
N PRO A 76 -0.75 13.38 -8.84
CA PRO A 76 -0.81 14.83 -9.03
C PRO A 76 -1.01 15.54 -7.70
N LEU A 77 -0.14 16.52 -7.41
CA LEU A 77 -0.12 17.26 -6.14
C LEU A 77 -0.06 16.35 -4.88
N HIS A 78 0.39 15.10 -5.02
CA HIS A 78 0.39 14.06 -3.98
C HIS A 78 -1.01 13.70 -3.47
N LEU A 79 -2.02 13.72 -4.34
CA LEU A 79 -3.41 13.42 -4.00
C LEU A 79 -4.01 12.44 -5.00
N ALA A 80 -4.24 11.19 -4.56
CA ALA A 80 -4.78 10.12 -5.41
C ALA A 80 -6.18 10.44 -5.98
N VAL A 81 -6.96 11.28 -5.31
CA VAL A 81 -8.30 11.70 -5.79
C VAL A 81 -8.25 12.47 -7.12
N LEU A 82 -7.08 13.00 -7.50
CA LEU A 82 -6.91 13.73 -8.76
C LEU A 82 -6.58 12.81 -9.95
N ASP A 83 -6.27 11.53 -9.69
CA ASP A 83 -5.91 10.53 -10.70
C ASP A 83 -6.19 9.11 -10.14
N PRO A 84 -7.47 8.77 -9.89
CA PRO A 84 -7.83 7.50 -9.25
C PRO A 84 -7.55 6.29 -10.14
N ASP A 85 -7.52 6.47 -11.47
CA ASP A 85 -7.24 5.47 -12.49
C ASP A 85 -5.76 5.30 -12.83
N ARG A 86 -4.86 6.03 -12.13
CA ARG A 86 -3.40 5.99 -12.33
C ARG A 86 -2.79 4.60 -12.37
N ALA A 87 -3.41 3.61 -11.73
CA ALA A 87 -2.98 2.22 -11.73
C ALA A 87 -2.90 1.64 -13.14
N ASP A 88 -3.79 2.03 -14.05
CA ASP A 88 -3.81 1.51 -15.42
C ASP A 88 -2.52 1.92 -16.16
N ALA A 89 -2.12 3.18 -16.02
CA ALA A 89 -0.85 3.69 -16.55
C ALA A 89 0.36 3.02 -15.84
N ALA A 90 0.31 2.88 -14.51
CA ALA A 90 1.38 2.25 -13.74
C ALA A 90 1.64 0.80 -14.20
N VAL A 91 0.58 0.02 -14.44
CA VAL A 91 0.68 -1.35 -14.96
C VAL A 91 1.18 -1.36 -16.40
N ALA A 92 0.68 -0.45 -17.26
CA ALA A 92 1.11 -0.39 -18.65
C ALA A 92 2.60 -0.02 -18.81
N GLU A 93 3.10 0.88 -17.97
CA GLU A 93 4.45 1.46 -18.07
C GLU A 93 5.51 0.60 -17.35
N HIS A 94 5.17 0.05 -16.18
CA HIS A 94 6.12 -0.65 -15.29
C HIS A 94 5.82 -2.13 -15.07
N GLY A 95 4.74 -2.66 -15.67
CA GLY A 95 4.22 -3.98 -15.36
C GLY A 95 4.78 -5.15 -16.17
N ALA A 96 5.86 -4.96 -16.92
CA ALA A 96 6.43 -6.00 -17.77
C ALA A 96 6.81 -7.26 -16.95
N GLY A 97 6.25 -8.41 -17.33
CA GLY A 97 6.52 -9.70 -16.66
C GLY A 97 5.61 -10.02 -15.47
N VAL A 98 4.77 -9.07 -15.03
CA VAL A 98 3.74 -9.31 -14.02
C VAL A 98 2.49 -9.93 -14.68
N ARG A 99 1.91 -10.95 -14.03
CA ARG A 99 0.73 -11.69 -14.49
C ARG A 99 -0.46 -11.56 -13.54
N ARG A 100 -0.21 -11.23 -12.28
CA ARG A 100 -1.21 -11.09 -11.23
C ARG A 100 -1.00 -9.76 -10.52
N TRP A 101 -2.04 -8.92 -10.51
CA TRP A 101 -1.97 -7.59 -9.92
C TRP A 101 -2.86 -7.45 -8.70
N TYR A 102 -2.30 -6.89 -7.65
CA TYR A 102 -3.01 -6.34 -6.52
C TYR A 102 -3.04 -4.82 -6.63
N LEU A 103 -4.13 -4.21 -6.18
CA LEU A 103 -4.24 -2.76 -6.08
C LEU A 103 -4.39 -2.37 -4.62
N GLY A 104 -3.62 -1.41 -4.15
CA GLY A 104 -3.64 -1.05 -2.75
C GLY A 104 -3.29 0.40 -2.52
N GLY A 105 -3.34 0.82 -1.26
CA GLY A 105 -2.90 2.14 -0.90
C GLY A 105 -3.01 2.42 0.58
N HIS A 106 -2.41 3.54 0.96
CA HIS A 106 -2.45 4.06 2.32
C HIS A 106 -3.47 5.18 2.44
N SER A 107 -4.28 5.21 3.51
CA SER A 107 -5.17 6.35 3.82
C SER A 107 -6.08 6.71 2.64
N LEU A 108 -6.10 7.99 2.22
CA LEU A 108 -6.79 8.44 0.99
C LEU A 108 -6.41 7.61 -0.26
N GLY A 109 -5.14 7.24 -0.40
CA GLY A 109 -4.66 6.41 -1.51
C GLY A 109 -5.34 5.05 -1.52
N GLY A 110 -5.51 4.43 -0.34
CA GLY A 110 -6.21 3.16 -0.18
C GLY A 110 -7.69 3.25 -0.58
N ALA A 111 -8.37 4.32 -0.22
CA ALA A 111 -9.77 4.54 -0.60
C ALA A 111 -9.93 4.69 -2.12
N MET A 112 -8.99 5.39 -2.79
CA MET A 112 -9.01 5.53 -4.26
C MET A 112 -8.62 4.23 -4.97
N ALA A 113 -7.67 3.48 -4.43
CA ALA A 113 -7.30 2.15 -4.90
C ALA A 113 -8.50 1.18 -4.83
N ALA A 114 -9.22 1.16 -3.71
CA ALA A 114 -10.45 0.37 -3.55
C ALA A 114 -11.53 0.77 -4.57
N ALA A 115 -11.76 2.08 -4.74
CA ALA A 115 -12.73 2.59 -5.70
C ALA A 115 -12.40 2.19 -7.14
N HIS A 116 -11.12 2.25 -7.53
CA HIS A 116 -10.70 1.81 -8.87
C HIS A 116 -10.86 0.30 -9.03
N ALA A 117 -10.44 -0.51 -8.04
CA ALA A 117 -10.56 -1.98 -8.08
C ALA A 117 -11.99 -2.49 -8.28
N GLY A 118 -12.98 -1.79 -7.70
CA GLY A 118 -14.39 -2.13 -7.83
C GLY A 118 -15.08 -1.57 -9.07
N GLY A 119 -14.42 -0.66 -9.80
CA GLY A 119 -14.88 -0.15 -11.09
C GLY A 119 -14.49 -1.07 -12.25
N GLU A 120 -13.95 -0.48 -13.31
CA GLU A 120 -13.50 -1.20 -14.51
C GLU A 120 -12.00 -0.94 -14.78
N PRO A 121 -11.06 -1.46 -13.97
CA PRO A 121 -9.63 -1.35 -14.27
C PRO A 121 -9.28 -1.92 -15.64
N ALA A 122 -8.29 -1.33 -16.32
CA ALA A 122 -7.83 -1.80 -17.62
C ALA A 122 -7.05 -3.14 -17.57
N PHE A 123 -6.88 -3.72 -16.38
CA PHE A 123 -6.17 -4.97 -16.14
C PHE A 123 -6.93 -5.83 -15.09
N PRO A 124 -6.76 -7.16 -15.10
CA PRO A 124 -7.39 -8.01 -14.10
C PRO A 124 -6.77 -7.78 -12.71
N VAL A 125 -7.60 -7.37 -11.75
CA VAL A 125 -7.22 -7.22 -10.34
C VAL A 125 -7.50 -8.54 -9.62
N ALA A 126 -6.49 -9.09 -8.95
CA ALA A 126 -6.58 -10.31 -8.16
C ALA A 126 -6.94 -10.03 -6.68
N GLY A 127 -6.67 -8.81 -6.21
CA GLY A 127 -6.99 -8.44 -4.85
C GLY A 127 -6.68 -7.00 -4.49
N VAL A 128 -7.08 -6.63 -3.27
CA VAL A 128 -6.92 -5.28 -2.72
C VAL A 128 -6.15 -5.31 -1.41
N VAL A 129 -5.21 -4.37 -1.22
CA VAL A 129 -4.44 -4.22 0.04
C VAL A 129 -4.63 -2.80 0.60
N LEU A 130 -5.31 -2.69 1.74
CA LEU A 130 -5.63 -1.43 2.40
C LEU A 130 -4.78 -1.24 3.65
N TRP A 131 -4.00 -0.16 3.70
CA TRP A 131 -3.19 0.21 4.85
C TRP A 131 -3.78 1.47 5.49
N GLY A 132 -4.19 1.41 6.75
CA GLY A 132 -4.80 2.54 7.46
C GLY A 132 -5.90 3.20 6.62
N SER A 133 -6.80 2.40 6.03
CA SER A 133 -7.77 2.83 5.04
C SER A 133 -8.97 1.91 5.01
N TYR A 134 -10.07 2.37 4.42
CA TYR A 134 -11.30 1.60 4.25
C TYR A 134 -11.92 1.84 2.87
N ALA A 135 -12.63 0.83 2.37
CA ALA A 135 -13.50 0.97 1.21
C ALA A 135 -14.83 1.62 1.63
N THR A 136 -15.42 2.41 0.75
CA THR A 136 -16.80 2.90 0.93
C THR A 136 -17.77 1.98 0.20
N GLU A 137 -19.07 2.07 0.50
CA GLU A 137 -20.11 1.35 -0.25
C GLU A 137 -19.99 1.56 -1.76
N GLY A 138 -19.70 2.80 -2.18
CA GLY A 138 -19.54 3.16 -3.59
C GLY A 138 -18.35 2.51 -4.29
N ALA A 139 -17.39 1.94 -3.54
CA ALA A 139 -16.33 1.14 -4.12
C ALA A 139 -16.82 -0.24 -4.60
N GLY A 140 -18.00 -0.71 -4.20
CA GLY A 140 -18.60 -1.92 -4.76
C GLY A 140 -17.81 -3.22 -4.53
N LEU A 141 -16.98 -3.28 -3.49
CA LEU A 141 -16.13 -4.46 -3.22
C LEU A 141 -16.85 -5.57 -2.44
N ALA A 142 -17.93 -5.26 -1.73
CA ALA A 142 -18.62 -6.22 -0.85
C ALA A 142 -19.03 -7.52 -1.55
N ASP A 143 -19.48 -7.43 -2.80
CA ASP A 143 -19.97 -8.56 -3.60
C ASP A 143 -18.89 -9.18 -4.52
N ARG A 144 -17.62 -8.73 -4.43
CA ARG A 144 -16.51 -9.17 -5.29
C ARG A 144 -15.81 -10.40 -4.71
N ASN A 145 -16.41 -11.56 -4.93
CA ASN A 145 -15.86 -12.86 -4.53
C ASN A 145 -14.65 -13.34 -5.37
N ASP A 146 -14.27 -12.58 -6.38
CA ASP A 146 -13.09 -12.78 -7.22
C ASP A 146 -11.84 -12.04 -6.69
N LEU A 147 -11.99 -11.19 -5.67
CA LEU A 147 -10.91 -10.38 -5.09
C LEU A 147 -10.50 -10.91 -3.71
N ALA A 148 -9.22 -11.22 -3.54
CA ALA A 148 -8.64 -11.37 -2.20
C ALA A 148 -8.45 -9.98 -1.57
N VAL A 149 -8.87 -9.75 -0.33
CA VAL A 149 -8.73 -8.43 0.32
C VAL A 149 -7.98 -8.54 1.64
N LEU A 150 -6.97 -7.69 1.81
CA LEU A 150 -6.28 -7.44 3.08
C LEU A 150 -6.58 -6.02 3.56
N SER A 151 -7.04 -5.89 4.79
CA SER A 151 -7.19 -4.61 5.49
C SER A 151 -6.32 -4.59 6.75
N VAL A 152 -5.37 -3.67 6.82
CA VAL A 152 -4.45 -3.50 7.94
C VAL A 152 -4.71 -2.15 8.63
N SER A 153 -4.99 -2.16 9.94
CA SER A 153 -5.09 -0.97 10.79
C SER A 153 -3.95 -0.91 11.81
N GLY A 154 -3.68 0.27 12.35
CA GLY A 154 -2.78 0.46 13.50
C GLY A 154 -3.58 0.93 14.72
N SER A 155 -3.37 0.35 15.89
CA SER A 155 -4.21 0.64 17.07
C SER A 155 -4.08 2.08 17.59
N GLU A 156 -3.02 2.79 17.21
CA GLU A 156 -2.76 4.19 17.56
C GLU A 156 -2.90 5.12 16.34
N ASP A 157 -3.53 4.66 15.27
CA ASP A 157 -3.80 5.48 14.08
C ASP A 157 -4.83 6.58 14.42
N GLY A 158 -4.36 7.83 14.45
CA GLY A 158 -5.20 9.00 14.79
C GLY A 158 -5.89 9.64 13.59
N LEU A 159 -5.56 9.22 12.36
CA LEU A 159 -6.02 9.85 11.13
C LEU A 159 -7.00 8.97 10.34
N SER A 160 -6.81 7.66 10.42
CA SER A 160 -7.73 6.63 9.95
C SER A 160 -8.13 5.77 11.13
N ASP A 161 -9.06 6.32 11.93
CA ASP A 161 -9.57 5.71 13.15
C ASP A 161 -9.90 4.21 12.93
N PRO A 162 -9.27 3.29 13.69
CA PRO A 162 -9.54 1.86 13.59
C PRO A 162 -11.02 1.50 13.77
N ALA A 163 -11.77 2.25 14.58
CA ALA A 163 -13.21 2.06 14.73
C ALA A 163 -13.97 2.42 13.45
N ALA A 164 -13.51 3.43 12.71
CA ALA A 164 -14.07 3.77 11.40
C ALA A 164 -13.74 2.69 10.35
N ILE A 165 -12.53 2.11 10.39
CA ILE A 165 -12.16 0.99 9.51
C ILE A 165 -13.06 -0.23 9.80
N ASP A 166 -13.24 -0.60 11.07
CA ASP A 166 -14.11 -1.71 11.48
C ASP A 166 -15.57 -1.47 11.08
N ALA A 167 -16.08 -0.23 11.27
CA ALA A 167 -17.44 0.13 10.87
C ALA A 167 -17.67 0.02 9.35
N ASN A 168 -16.62 0.13 8.53
CA ASN A 168 -16.69 -0.01 7.07
C ASN A 168 -16.32 -1.43 6.58
N ARG A 169 -16.08 -2.40 7.49
CA ARG A 169 -15.76 -3.79 7.12
C ARG A 169 -16.84 -4.43 6.24
N GLY A 170 -18.10 -4.03 6.41
CA GLY A 170 -19.23 -4.49 5.59
C GLY A 170 -19.17 -4.06 4.12
N HIS A 171 -18.20 -3.25 3.73
CA HIS A 171 -17.96 -2.85 2.33
C HIS A 171 -16.87 -3.68 1.64
N LEU A 172 -16.33 -4.68 2.33
CA LEU A 172 -15.35 -5.64 1.82
C LEU A 172 -16.01 -7.02 1.66
N PRO A 173 -15.41 -7.93 0.87
CA PRO A 173 -15.83 -9.34 0.82
C PRO A 173 -15.86 -9.97 2.22
N GLU A 174 -16.76 -10.93 2.44
CA GLU A 174 -16.92 -11.58 3.76
C GLU A 174 -15.62 -12.28 4.24
N ASP A 175 -14.82 -12.78 3.30
CA ASP A 175 -13.54 -13.46 3.52
C ASP A 175 -12.33 -12.51 3.51
N ALA A 176 -12.54 -11.19 3.53
CA ALA A 176 -11.47 -10.22 3.69
C ALA A 176 -10.67 -10.48 4.98
N VAL A 177 -9.35 -10.50 4.86
CA VAL A 177 -8.43 -10.66 5.98
C VAL A 177 -8.25 -9.28 6.64
N THR A 178 -8.60 -9.17 7.92
CA THR A 178 -8.42 -7.94 8.70
C THR A 178 -7.38 -8.15 9.80
N VAL A 179 -6.40 -7.27 9.89
CA VAL A 179 -5.31 -7.34 10.88
C VAL A 179 -5.11 -5.96 11.50
N GLU A 180 -5.05 -5.88 12.83
CA GLU A 180 -4.64 -4.67 13.55
C GLU A 180 -3.23 -4.87 14.12
N ILE A 181 -2.34 -3.90 13.89
CA ILE A 181 -0.98 -3.88 14.45
C ILE A 181 -1.01 -3.04 15.73
N ASP A 182 -0.88 -3.70 16.88
CA ASP A 182 -0.88 -3.06 18.20
C ASP A 182 0.28 -2.05 18.33
N GLY A 183 -0.05 -0.85 18.77
CA GLY A 183 0.89 0.24 19.01
C GLY A 183 1.30 1.03 17.77
N MET A 184 0.89 0.62 16.56
CA MET A 184 1.25 1.30 15.32
C MET A 184 0.35 2.52 15.07
N ASN A 185 0.93 3.65 14.62
CA ASN A 185 0.17 4.85 14.21
C ASN A 185 0.13 5.03 12.68
N HIS A 186 -0.58 6.05 12.20
CA HIS A 186 -0.80 6.29 10.77
C HIS A 186 0.51 6.46 9.98
N ALA A 187 1.41 7.28 10.51
CA ALA A 187 2.65 7.61 9.83
C ALA A 187 3.58 6.40 9.63
N GLN A 188 3.46 5.35 10.46
CA GLN A 188 4.28 4.15 10.40
C GLN A 188 3.93 3.21 9.24
N PHE A 189 2.81 3.39 8.53
CA PHE A 189 2.56 2.66 7.27
C PHE A 189 3.58 3.05 6.19
N GLY A 190 4.11 4.27 6.26
CA GLY A 190 5.29 4.70 5.52
C GLY A 190 6.47 5.02 6.45
N ALA A 191 7.48 5.68 5.90
CA ALA A 191 8.62 6.22 6.62
C ALA A 191 8.79 7.70 6.23
N TYR A 192 7.89 8.55 6.74
CA TYR A 192 7.86 9.99 6.45
C TYR A 192 7.80 10.87 7.71
N GLY A 193 8.07 10.27 8.87
CA GLY A 193 8.05 10.94 10.17
C GLY A 193 6.64 11.35 10.64
N ASP A 194 6.60 12.02 11.78
CA ASP A 194 5.36 12.39 12.46
C ASP A 194 4.43 13.24 11.58
N GLN A 195 3.13 12.97 11.71
CA GLN A 195 2.07 13.69 11.02
C GLN A 195 1.14 14.38 12.03
N PHE A 196 0.81 15.64 11.75
CA PHE A 196 -0.13 16.39 12.61
C PHE A 196 -1.51 15.71 12.62
N GLY A 197 -2.04 15.47 13.82
CA GLY A 197 -3.32 14.82 14.04
C GLY A 197 -3.26 13.30 14.15
N ASP A 198 -2.08 12.70 13.94
CA ASP A 198 -1.87 11.27 14.20
C ASP A 198 -1.72 10.98 15.70
N GLY A 199 -1.90 9.71 16.07
CA GLY A 199 -1.67 9.22 17.42
C GLY A 199 -0.19 9.02 17.73
N THR A 200 0.12 8.79 19.00
CA THR A 200 1.48 8.51 19.45
C THR A 200 1.73 7.01 19.38
N ALA A 201 2.63 6.57 18.49
CA ALA A 201 3.00 5.17 18.39
C ALA A 201 3.55 4.63 19.73
N ARG A 202 3.13 3.41 20.08
CA ARG A 202 3.65 2.64 21.22
C ARG A 202 4.67 1.58 20.80
N ILE A 203 4.77 1.29 19.51
CA ILE A 203 5.80 0.42 18.91
C ILE A 203 6.81 1.25 18.12
N ASP A 204 8.06 0.82 18.05
CA ASP A 204 9.06 1.51 17.24
C ASP A 204 8.84 1.29 15.73
N ALA A 205 9.35 2.21 14.92
CA ALA A 205 9.10 2.20 13.48
C ALA A 205 9.69 0.97 12.76
N PRO A 206 10.89 0.45 13.10
CA PRO A 206 11.37 -0.82 12.55
C PRO A 206 10.46 -2.02 12.85
N ALA A 207 9.98 -2.16 14.09
CA ALA A 207 9.09 -3.26 14.47
C ALA A 207 7.70 -3.13 13.81
N ALA A 208 7.15 -1.91 13.70
CA ALA A 208 5.94 -1.66 12.94
C ALA A 208 6.06 -2.12 11.47
N ARG A 209 7.16 -1.74 10.80
CA ARG A 209 7.42 -2.14 9.41
C ARG A 209 7.63 -3.65 9.27
N SER A 210 8.27 -4.31 10.24
CA SER A 210 8.40 -5.77 10.24
C SER A 210 7.03 -6.45 10.34
N ALA A 211 6.20 -6.05 11.29
CA ALA A 211 4.86 -6.60 11.47
C ALA A 211 3.96 -6.38 10.25
N LEU A 212 4.04 -5.19 9.64
CA LEU A 212 3.34 -4.88 8.39
C LEU A 212 3.82 -5.76 7.25
N ALA A 213 5.14 -5.89 7.07
CA ALA A 213 5.72 -6.72 6.02
C ALA A 213 5.31 -8.20 6.18
N GLU A 214 5.42 -8.75 7.39
CA GLU A 214 5.00 -10.13 7.69
C GLU A 214 3.53 -10.38 7.34
N THR A 215 2.65 -9.43 7.67
CA THR A 215 1.22 -9.48 7.35
C THR A 215 0.99 -9.52 5.83
N VAL A 216 1.66 -8.64 5.09
CA VAL A 216 1.49 -8.53 3.64
C VAL A 216 2.11 -9.71 2.90
N ILE A 217 3.28 -10.20 3.34
CA ILE A 217 3.93 -11.41 2.81
C ILE A 217 2.99 -12.60 2.94
N ALA A 218 2.47 -12.84 4.14
CA ALA A 218 1.56 -13.97 4.39
C ALA A 218 0.31 -13.92 3.51
N PHE A 219 -0.23 -12.73 3.26
CA PHE A 219 -1.37 -12.53 2.36
C PHE A 219 -1.00 -12.82 0.90
N LEU A 220 0.09 -12.26 0.38
CA LEU A 220 0.50 -12.44 -1.02
C LEU A 220 0.90 -13.90 -1.34
N GLU A 221 1.39 -14.67 -0.37
CA GLU A 221 1.72 -16.08 -0.57
C GLU A 221 0.50 -17.01 -0.60
N GLN A 222 -0.60 -16.60 0.05
CA GLN A 222 -1.83 -17.40 0.15
C GLN A 222 -2.79 -17.19 -1.02
N HIS A 223 -2.62 -16.09 -1.78
CA HIS A 223 -3.56 -15.65 -2.81
C HIS A 223 -2.91 -15.48 -4.18
#